data_AF-A0A084BA07-F1
#
_entry.id   AF-A0A084BA07-F1
#
_cell.length_a   1.000
_cell.length_b   1.000
_cell.length_c   1.000
_cell.angle_alpha   90.00
_cell.angle_beta   90.00
_cell.angle_gamma   90.00
#
_symmetry.space_group_name_H-M   'P 1'
#
loop_
_entity.id
_entity.type
_entity.pdbx_description
1 polymer ?
#
loop_
_entity_poly.entity_id
_entity_poly.type
_entity_poly.pdbx_seq_one_letter_code
_entity_poly.pdbx_strand_id
1 'polypeptide(L)'
;MAFPNRLLTHSTWRLVGLGLTTTVFALGALAILAPPVAADALGVNPTTAEGRDIAEKGMLFLGIRDLAAAAALFWFYREGKGKEMGVLTTAWTLVCVTDTWVATQGPRGWDKGILSLCAGAVGVALIGLGLLQS
;
A
#
# COMPACT_ATOMS: atom_id res chain seq x y z
N MET A 1 -3.86 22.91 7.26
CA MET A 1 -4.40 23.27 5.93
C MET A 1 -5.69 22.50 5.74
N ALA A 2 -6.82 23.17 5.54
CA ALA A 2 -8.12 22.54 5.38
C ALA A 2 -8.37 22.28 3.89
N PHE A 3 -8.38 21.02 3.47
CA PHE A 3 -8.90 20.62 2.16
C PHE A 3 -10.40 21.01 2.10
N PRO A 4 -10.88 21.58 0.98
CA PRO A 4 -12.24 22.13 0.90
C PRO A 4 -13.26 20.99 0.83
N ASN A 5 -14.25 21.05 1.71
CA ASN A 5 -15.50 20.28 1.74
C ASN A 5 -15.45 18.80 2.16
N ARG A 6 -16.51 18.40 2.88
CA ARG A 6 -16.90 17.01 3.14
C ARG A 6 -17.24 16.31 1.82
N LEU A 7 -16.23 15.94 1.04
CA LEU A 7 -16.42 15.19 -0.21
C LEU A 7 -17.22 13.89 0.03
N LEU A 8 -17.02 13.27 1.19
CA LEU A 8 -17.75 12.10 1.66
C LEU A 8 -18.12 12.26 3.15
N THR A 9 -19.12 11.53 3.61
CA THR A 9 -19.49 11.47 5.03
C THR A 9 -18.45 10.69 5.84
N HIS A 10 -18.39 10.93 7.16
CA HIS A 10 -17.47 10.22 8.06
C HIS A 10 -17.60 8.69 7.96
N SER A 11 -18.83 8.16 7.86
CA SER A 11 -19.06 6.73 7.70
C SER A 11 -18.50 6.20 6.38
N THR A 12 -18.61 6.98 5.31
CA THR A 12 -18.11 6.60 3.99
C THR A 12 -16.58 6.59 3.98
N TRP A 13 -15.92 7.62 4.52
CA TRP A 13 -14.46 7.63 4.65
C TRP A 13 -13.94 6.44 5.44
N ARG A 14 -14.63 6.09 6.52
CA ARG A 14 -14.26 4.93 7.36
C ARG A 14 -14.40 3.60 6.60
N LEU A 15 -15.42 3.44 5.75
CA LEU A 15 -15.58 2.26 4.89
C LEU A 15 -14.53 2.21 3.77
N VAL A 16 -14.23 3.34 3.13
CA VAL A 16 -13.18 3.45 2.11
C VAL A 16 -11.82 3.09 2.73
N GLY A 17 -11.54 3.62 3.92
CA GLY A 17 -10.37 3.27 4.69
C GLY A 17 -10.30 1.77 5.01
N LEU A 18 -11.41 1.15 5.42
CA LEU A 18 -11.44 -0.30 5.67
C LEU A 18 -11.16 -1.08 4.39
N GLY A 19 -11.73 -0.66 3.27
CA GLY A 19 -11.42 -1.23 1.96
C GLY A 19 -9.92 -1.18 1.68
N LEU A 20 -9.30 -0.02 1.88
CA LEU A 20 -7.86 0.13 1.72
C LEU A 20 -7.08 -0.83 2.65
N THR A 21 -7.45 -0.93 3.93
CA THR A 21 -6.86 -1.88 4.88
C THR A 21 -6.91 -3.32 4.35
N THR A 22 -8.06 -3.75 3.80
CA THR A 22 -8.18 -5.10 3.24
C THR A 22 -7.31 -5.31 2.01
N THR A 23 -7.12 -4.29 1.17
CA THR A 23 -6.21 -4.38 0.02
C THR A 23 -4.75 -4.49 0.46
N VAL A 24 -4.32 -3.70 1.44
CA VAL A 24 -2.95 -3.78 2.00
C VAL A 24 -2.72 -5.15 2.64
N PHE A 25 -3.72 -5.68 3.37
CA PHE A 25 -3.66 -7.04 3.91
C PHE A 25 -3.50 -8.09 2.81
N ALA A 26 -4.32 -8.03 1.75
CA ALA A 26 -4.31 -9.01 0.67
C ALA A 26 -2.98 -8.99 -0.10
N LEU A 27 -2.42 -7.80 -0.37
CA LEU A 27 -1.12 -7.65 -1.00
C LEU A 27 0.00 -8.19 -0.11
N GLY A 28 -0.03 -7.88 1.19
CA GLY A 28 0.94 -8.40 2.16
C GLY A 28 0.88 -9.92 2.27
N ALA A 29 -0.33 -10.49 2.35
CA ALA A 29 -0.54 -11.93 2.38
C ALA A 29 -0.07 -12.61 1.09
N LEU A 30 -0.33 -12.01 -0.08
CA LEU A 30 0.15 -12.52 -1.37
C LEU A 30 1.68 -12.55 -1.43
N ALA A 31 2.34 -11.49 -0.96
CA ALA A 31 3.80 -11.40 -0.94
C ALA A 31 4.46 -12.43 0.00
N ILE A 32 3.75 -12.85 1.06
CA ILE A 32 4.23 -13.92 1.96
C ILE A 32 3.92 -15.32 1.42
N LEU A 33 2.70 -15.55 0.94
CA LEU A 33 2.24 -16.88 0.53
C LEU A 33 2.70 -17.29 -0.87
N ALA A 34 2.87 -16.32 -1.76
CA ALA A 34 3.35 -16.53 -3.12
C ALA A 34 4.36 -15.44 -3.54
N PRO A 35 5.55 -15.38 -2.90
CA PRO A 35 6.59 -14.40 -3.23
C PRO A 35 6.91 -14.29 -4.73
N PRO A 36 7.03 -15.38 -5.50
CA PRO A 36 7.33 -15.29 -6.94
C PRO A 36 6.22 -14.59 -7.74
N VAL A 37 4.96 -14.80 -7.37
CA VAL A 37 3.81 -14.16 -8.04
C VAL A 37 3.77 -12.67 -7.71
N ALA A 38 4.03 -12.30 -6.46
CA ALA A 38 4.12 -10.91 -6.04
C ALA A 38 5.29 -10.19 -6.73
N ALA A 39 6.44 -10.85 -6.84
CA ALA A 39 7.61 -10.33 -7.55
C ALA A 39 7.31 -10.07 -9.03
N ASP A 40 6.67 -11.02 -9.72
CA ASP A 40 6.31 -10.85 -11.14
C ASP A 40 5.27 -9.74 -11.36
N ALA A 41 4.30 -9.60 -10.44
CA ALA A 41 3.33 -8.50 -10.46
C ALA A 41 3.99 -7.12 -10.35
N LEU A 42 5.11 -7.03 -9.61
CA LEU A 42 5.97 -5.84 -9.52
C LEU A 42 7.00 -5.74 -10.65
N GLY A 43 7.02 -6.71 -11.57
CA GLY A 43 7.96 -6.79 -12.68
C GLY A 43 9.38 -7.18 -12.29
N VAL A 44 9.56 -7.74 -11.09
CA VAL A 44 10.81 -8.30 -10.60
C VAL A 44 10.91 -9.75 -11.09
N ASN A 45 11.52 -9.95 -12.26
CA ASN A 45 11.73 -11.28 -12.83
C ASN A 45 13.22 -11.65 -12.84
N PRO A 46 13.74 -12.23 -11.75
CA PRO A 46 15.16 -12.56 -11.63
C PRO A 46 15.57 -13.70 -12.55
N THR A 47 16.60 -13.45 -13.36
CA THR A 47 17.15 -14.41 -14.32
C THR A 47 18.22 -15.33 -13.70
N THR A 48 18.76 -14.96 -12.54
CA THR A 48 19.77 -15.74 -11.80
C THR A 48 19.18 -16.42 -10.57
N ALA A 49 19.81 -17.50 -10.10
CA ALA A 49 19.40 -18.19 -8.88
C ALA A 49 19.54 -17.28 -7.64
N GLU A 50 20.64 -16.53 -7.55
CA GLU A 50 20.86 -15.55 -6.47
C GLU A 50 19.80 -14.43 -6.49
N GLY A 51 19.43 -13.93 -7.67
CA GLY A 51 18.39 -12.92 -7.82
C GLY A 51 17.02 -13.41 -7.35
N ARG A 52 16.69 -14.70 -7.52
CA ARG A 52 15.45 -15.29 -6.99
C ARG A 52 15.44 -15.29 -5.47
N ASP A 53 16.54 -15.69 -4.86
CA ASP A 53 16.69 -15.75 -3.40
C ASP A 53 16.55 -14.35 -2.76
N ILE A 54 17.13 -13.33 -3.41
CA ILE A 54 17.01 -11.92 -3.00
C ILE A 54 15.58 -11.42 -3.20
N ALA A 55 14.96 -11.70 -4.35
CA ALA A 55 13.59 -11.27 -4.64
C ALA A 55 12.59 -11.90 -3.66
N GLU A 56 12.74 -13.18 -3.34
CA GLU A 56 11.89 -13.90 -2.39
C GLU A 56 11.98 -13.30 -0.98
N LYS A 57 13.19 -13.08 -0.46
CA LYS A 57 13.39 -12.40 0.83
C LYS A 57 12.84 -10.98 0.80
N GLY A 58 13.03 -10.25 -0.29
CA GLY A 58 12.48 -8.91 -0.50
C GLY A 58 10.96 -8.89 -0.41
N MET A 59 10.27 -9.84 -1.07
CA MET A 59 8.82 -9.97 -1.02
C MET A 59 8.32 -10.34 0.38
N LEU A 60 9.03 -11.19 1.13
CA LEU A 60 8.68 -11.48 2.51
C LEU A 60 8.76 -10.25 3.41
N PHE A 61 9.82 -9.43 3.28
CA PHE A 61 9.94 -8.17 4.03
C PHE A 61 8.86 -7.16 3.64
N LEU A 62 8.55 -7.06 2.35
CA LEU A 62 7.46 -6.23 1.86
C LEU A 62 6.12 -6.70 2.42
N GLY A 63 5.88 -8.01 2.41
CA GLY A 63 4.65 -8.62 2.88
C GLY A 63 4.39 -8.43 4.36
N ILE A 64 5.40 -8.64 5.22
CA ILE A 64 5.24 -8.47 6.68
C ILE A 64 5.01 -7.01 7.07
N ARG A 65 5.66 -6.07 6.37
CA ARG A 65 5.48 -4.63 6.53
C ARG A 65 4.01 -4.26 6.25
N ASP A 66 3.48 -4.73 5.13
CA ASP A 66 2.10 -4.48 4.70
C ASP A 66 1.09 -5.13 5.67
N LEU A 67 1.34 -6.36 6.12
CA LEU A 67 0.53 -7.03 7.15
C LEU A 67 0.52 -6.29 8.49
N ALA A 68 1.66 -5.77 8.93
CA ALA A 68 1.76 -4.99 10.17
C ALA A 68 0.94 -3.69 10.08
N ALA A 69 1.02 -2.98 8.95
CA ALA A 69 0.20 -1.80 8.71
C ALA A 69 -1.28 -2.14 8.64
N ALA A 70 -1.66 -3.21 7.93
CA ALA A 70 -3.05 -3.64 7.84
C ALA A 70 -3.62 -4.03 9.22
N ALA A 71 -2.85 -4.72 10.05
CA ALA A 71 -3.25 -5.06 11.42
C ALA A 71 -3.51 -3.81 12.27
N ALA A 72 -2.61 -2.81 12.21
CA ALA A 72 -2.77 -1.55 12.90
C ALA A 72 -4.00 -0.76 12.40
N LEU A 73 -4.19 -0.68 11.08
CA LEU A 73 -5.37 -0.03 10.49
C LEU A 73 -6.67 -0.73 10.88
N PHE A 74 -6.69 -2.07 10.93
CA PHE A 74 -7.84 -2.84 11.36
C PHE A 74 -8.17 -2.60 12.84
N TRP A 75 -7.13 -2.50 13.68
CA TRP A 75 -7.29 -2.14 15.09
C TRP A 75 -7.91 -0.76 15.25
N PHE A 76 -7.39 0.26 14.55
CA PHE A 76 -7.94 1.62 14.59
C PHE A 76 -9.39 1.66 14.07
N TYR A 77 -9.72 0.91 13.03
CA TYR A 77 -11.09 0.80 12.53
C TYR A 77 -12.05 0.23 13.58
N ARG A 78 -11.62 -0.83 14.30
CA ARG A 78 -12.40 -1.45 15.39
C ARG A 78 -12.63 -0.49 16.55
N GLU A 79 -11.62 0.28 16.94
CA GLU A 79 -11.74 1.29 18.01
C GLU A 79 -12.46 2.57 17.58
N GLY A 80 -12.78 2.73 16.30
CA GLY A 80 -13.40 3.96 15.77
C GLY A 80 -12.42 5.14 15.67
N LYS A 81 -11.11 4.87 15.73
CA LYS A 81 -10.01 5.84 15.66
C LYS A 81 -9.69 6.25 14.22
N GLY A 82 -10.65 6.91 13.58
CA GLY A 82 -10.57 7.31 12.18
C GLY A 82 -9.38 8.24 11.88
N LYS A 83 -9.06 9.16 12.80
CA LYS A 83 -7.94 10.08 12.64
C LYS A 83 -6.59 9.37 12.67
N GLU A 84 -6.38 8.47 13.62
CA GLU A 84 -5.16 7.68 13.76
C GLU A 84 -4.96 6.75 12.55
N MET A 85 -6.07 6.18 12.06
CA MET A 85 -6.09 5.44 10.80
C MET A 85 -5.68 6.32 9.61
N GLY A 86 -6.16 7.57 9.57
CA GLY A 86 -5.74 8.58 8.60
C GLY A 86 -4.27 8.94 8.71
N VAL A 87 -3.73 9.13 9.93
CA VAL A 87 -2.30 9.39 10.17
C VAL A 87 -1.46 8.26 9.61
N LEU A 88 -1.77 7.01 9.98
CA LEU A 88 -1.03 5.84 9.51
C LEU A 88 -1.11 5.69 8.00
N THR A 89 -2.30 5.83 7.41
CA THR A 89 -2.50 5.74 5.96
C THR A 89 -1.74 6.85 5.21
N THR A 90 -1.73 8.06 5.76
CA THR A 90 -0.99 9.18 5.17
C THR A 90 0.52 8.95 5.26
N ALA A 91 1.03 8.46 6.40
CA ALA A 91 2.43 8.06 6.52
C ALA A 91 2.80 6.92 5.55
N TRP A 92 1.87 5.98 5.33
CA TRP A 92 2.01 4.87 4.40
C TRP A 92 2.18 5.30 2.95
N THR A 93 1.74 6.51 2.58
CA THR A 93 2.00 7.06 1.24
C THR A 93 3.50 7.14 0.92
N LEU A 94 4.36 7.40 1.91
CA LEU A 94 5.81 7.43 1.74
C LEU A 94 6.33 6.05 1.30
N VAL A 95 5.75 4.99 1.86
CA VAL A 95 6.05 3.61 1.48
C VAL A 95 5.64 3.38 0.02
N CYS A 96 4.41 3.72 -0.35
CA CYS A 96 3.93 3.56 -1.73
C CYS A 96 4.77 4.37 -2.75
N VAL A 97 5.16 5.59 -2.41
CA VAL A 97 6.02 6.43 -3.26
C VAL A 97 7.41 5.81 -3.41
N THR A 98 7.98 5.31 -2.32
CA THR A 98 9.29 4.64 -2.34
C THR A 98 9.23 3.36 -3.17
N ASP A 99 8.21 2.53 -3.00
CA ASP A 99 8.01 1.30 -3.77
C ASP A 99 7.86 1.61 -5.26
N THR A 100 7.11 2.67 -5.61
CA THR A 100 6.98 3.14 -7.00
C THR A 100 8.32 3.61 -7.56
N TRP A 101 9.06 4.41 -6.79
CA TRP A 101 10.38 4.92 -7.18
C TRP A 101 11.37 3.77 -7.43
N VAL A 102 11.45 2.80 -6.53
CA VAL A 102 12.31 1.62 -6.68
C VAL A 102 11.87 0.79 -7.89
N ALA A 103 10.56 0.59 -8.09
CA ALA A 103 10.03 -0.11 -9.26
C ALA A 103 10.41 0.59 -10.59
N THR A 104 10.47 1.92 -10.62
CA THR A 104 10.87 2.68 -11.82
C THR A 104 12.33 2.49 -12.23
N GLN A 105 13.19 2.05 -11.31
CA GLN A 105 14.59 1.74 -11.59
C GLN A 105 14.79 0.35 -12.21
N GLY A 106 13.72 -0.45 -12.30
CA GLY A 106 13.74 -1.79 -12.89
C GLY A 106 13.83 -1.80 -14.42
N PRO A 107 14.12 -2.96 -15.02
CA PRO A 107 14.32 -3.12 -16.47
C PRO A 107 13.07 -2.84 -17.32
N ARG A 108 11.87 -2.79 -16.71
CA ARG A 108 10.62 -2.40 -17.38
C ARG A 108 10.48 -0.88 -17.58
N GLY A 109 11.31 -0.04 -16.96
CA GLY A 109 11.22 1.43 -17.10
C GLY A 109 9.81 1.95 -16.79
N TRP A 110 9.39 3.09 -17.39
CA TRP A 110 8.07 3.73 -17.26
C TRP A 110 6.91 2.98 -17.96
N ASP A 111 6.74 1.69 -17.66
CA ASP A 111 5.69 0.87 -18.25
C ASP A 111 4.31 1.08 -17.58
N LYS A 112 3.25 0.49 -18.16
CA LYS A 112 1.86 0.54 -17.63
C LYS A 112 1.72 0.18 -16.14
N GLY A 113 2.61 -0.67 -15.61
CA GLY A 113 2.62 -1.07 -14.20
C GLY A 113 2.88 0.08 -13.23
N ILE A 114 3.79 0.99 -13.57
CA ILE A 114 4.15 2.16 -12.73
C ILE A 114 3.01 3.17 -12.66
N LEU A 115 2.26 3.32 -13.75
CA LEU A 115 1.10 4.18 -13.79
C LEU A 115 0.02 3.71 -12.79
N SER A 116 -0.13 2.38 -12.63
CA SER A 116 -1.01 1.81 -11.60
C SER A 116 -0.49 2.03 -10.17
N LEU A 117 0.82 1.92 -9.95
CA LEU A 117 1.44 2.17 -8.64
C LEU A 117 1.32 3.64 -8.23
N CYS A 118 1.52 4.55 -9.18
CA CYS A 118 1.37 5.98 -8.98
C CYS A 118 -0.10 6.36 -8.69
N ALA A 119 -1.05 5.77 -9.43
CA ALA A 119 -2.48 5.94 -9.14
C ALA A 119 -2.85 5.38 -7.75
N GLY A 120 -2.28 4.24 -7.37
CA GLY A 120 -2.42 3.65 -6.03
C GLY A 120 -1.90 4.57 -4.94
N ALA A 121 -0.70 5.14 -5.08
CA ALA A 121 -0.11 6.06 -4.12
C ALA A 121 -0.96 7.34 -3.93
N VAL A 122 -1.47 7.90 -5.04
CA VAL A 122 -2.40 9.05 -4.98
C VAL A 122 -3.70 8.66 -4.27
N GLY A 123 -4.25 7.47 -4.56
CA GLY A 123 -5.43 6.95 -3.87
C GLY A 123 -5.22 6.81 -2.37
N VAL A 124 -4.12 6.21 -1.94
CA VAL A 124 -3.74 6.07 -0.51
C VAL A 124 -3.65 7.44 0.15
N ALA A 125 -3.02 8.42 -0.51
CA ALA A 125 -2.88 9.78 0.02
C ALA A 125 -4.22 10.48 0.19
N LEU A 126 -5.10 10.38 -0.80
CA LEU A 126 -6.44 10.97 -0.73
C LEU A 126 -7.29 10.31 0.36
N ILE A 127 -7.20 8.99 0.54
CA ILE A 127 -7.92 8.26 1.59
C ILE A 127 -7.38 8.64 2.97
N GLY A 128 -6.07 8.72 3.15
CA GLY A 128 -5.44 9.14 4.40
C GLY A 128 -5.83 10.56 4.80
N LEU A 129 -5.78 11.50 3.85
CA LEU A 129 -6.22 12.88 4.06
C LEU A 129 -7.72 12.95 4.37
N GLY A 130 -8.56 12.18 3.67
CA GLY A 130 -10.00 12.11 3.94
C GLY A 130 -10.32 11.61 5.36
N LEU A 131 -9.61 10.58 5.82
CA LEU A 131 -9.73 10.03 7.17
C LEU A 131 -9.25 10.99 8.27
N LEU A 132 -8.24 11.82 8.00
CA LEU A 132 -7.77 12.85 8.94
C LEU A 132 -8.78 13.98 9.16
N GLN A 133 -9.63 14.22 8.15
CA GLN A 133 -10.63 15.29 8.18
C GLN A 133 -11.98 14.87 8.78
N SER A 134 -12.28 13.56 8.78
CA SER A 134 -13.46 12.98 9.42
C SER A 134 -13.35 13.00 10.95
#